data_AF-A0A0E3ZIZ9-F1
#
_entry.id   AF-A0A0E3ZIZ9-F1
#
_cell.length_a   1.000
_cell.length_b   1.000
_cell.length_c   1.000
_cell.angle_alpha   90.00
_cell.angle_beta   90.00
_cell.angle_gamma   90.00
#
_symmetry.space_group_name_H-M   'P 1'
#
loop_
_entity.id
_entity.type
_entity.pdbx_description
1 polymer ?
#
loop_
_entity_poly.entity_id
_entity_poly.type
_entity_poly.pdbx_seq_one_letter_code
_entity_poly.pdbx_strand_id
1 'polypeptide(L)'
;MNAIELLHRLAKIREDQAMARAKRVASQVNQQKAFKDQVLAYAKDYESQMLAGAKGGSSVAFIQDANAFREKLLHSAIEMDGQIQGLARASEDTLKTATMARMRTRGLSKLVDKMHREAKRKQAKAELSQFEDNFSARLSYKSGTKDA
;
A
#
# COMPACT_ATOMS: atom_id res chain seq x y z
N MET A 1 26.74 5.50 8.90
CA MET A 1 25.52 5.30 8.09
C MET A 1 25.70 6.07 6.80
N ASN A 2 25.68 5.41 5.65
CA ASN A 2 25.94 6.04 4.35
C ASN A 2 24.71 6.81 3.85
N ALA A 3 24.88 7.87 3.06
CA ALA A 3 23.81 8.66 2.46
C ALA A 3 22.79 7.79 1.69
N ILE A 4 23.23 6.74 1.00
CA ILE A 4 22.34 5.81 0.27
C ILE A 4 21.45 5.01 1.24
N GLU A 5 21.96 4.62 2.40
CA GLU A 5 21.19 3.91 3.43
C GLU A 5 20.13 4.81 4.05
N LEU A 6 20.46 6.08 4.28
CA LEU A 6 19.50 7.09 4.76
C LEU A 6 18.39 7.33 3.73
N LEU A 7 18.74 7.45 2.44
CA LEU A 7 17.76 7.58 1.35
C LEU A 7 16.86 6.34 1.26
N HIS A 8 17.42 5.14 1.41
CA HIS A 8 16.65 3.89 1.44
C HIS A 8 15.67 3.86 2.61
N ARG A 9 16.10 4.26 3.81
CA ARG A 9 15.24 4.33 4.99
C ARG A 9 14.11 5.35 4.79
N LEU A 10 14.41 6.52 4.25
CA LEU A 10 13.41 7.53 3.94
C LEU A 10 12.42 7.04 2.88
N ALA A 11 12.90 6.33 1.86
CA ALA A 11 12.06 5.74 0.82
C ALA A 11 11.09 4.68 1.39
N LYS A 12 11.56 3.80 2.29
CA LYS A 12 10.68 2.86 3.01
C LYS A 12 9.57 3.57 3.77
N ILE A 13 9.90 4.61 4.56
CA ILE A 13 8.90 5.38 5.30
C ILE A 13 7.86 5.99 4.35
N ARG A 14 8.32 6.56 3.23
CA ARG A 14 7.43 7.16 2.22
C ARG A 14 6.56 6.11 1.51
N GLU A 15 7.11 4.93 1.22
CA GLU A 15 6.35 3.80 0.70
C GLU A 15 5.26 3.36 1.67
N ASP A 16 5.61 3.15 2.94
CA ASP A 16 4.65 2.73 3.97
C ASP A 16 3.52 3.75 4.13
N GLN A 17 3.86 5.05 4.15
CA GLN A 17 2.87 6.13 4.19
C GLN A 17 1.97 6.15 2.95
N ALA A 18 2.53 5.99 1.75
CA ALA A 18 1.77 5.98 0.52
C ALA A 18 0.86 4.74 0.43
N MET A 19 1.36 3.57 0.82
CA MET A 19 0.59 2.32 0.87
C MET A 19 -0.53 2.39 1.91
N ALA A 20 -0.28 2.96 3.09
CA ALA A 20 -1.31 3.18 4.10
C ALA A 20 -2.41 4.13 3.59
N ARG A 21 -2.04 5.21 2.90
CA ARG A 21 -3.00 6.11 2.25
C ARG A 21 -3.82 5.39 1.18
N ALA A 22 -3.18 4.64 0.28
CA ALA A 22 -3.88 3.87 -0.74
C ALA A 22 -4.89 2.87 -0.14
N LYS A 23 -4.50 2.15 0.92
CA LYS A 23 -5.40 1.24 1.64
C LYS A 23 -6.59 1.97 2.27
N ARG A 24 -6.37 3.15 2.87
CA ARG A 24 -7.46 3.94 3.46
C ARG A 24 -8.46 4.40 2.41
N VAL A 25 -7.99 4.93 1.28
CA VAL A 25 -8.89 5.39 0.20
C VAL A 25 -9.65 4.21 -0.41
N ALA A 26 -8.97 3.07 -0.65
CA ALA A 26 -9.64 1.86 -1.11
C ALA A 26 -10.70 1.36 -0.10
N SER A 27 -10.41 1.44 1.21
CA SER A 27 -11.37 1.11 2.25
C SER A 27 -12.59 2.05 2.22
N GLN A 28 -12.39 3.34 1.99
CA GLN A 28 -13.50 4.31 1.88
C GLN A 28 -14.40 4.00 0.68
N VAL A 29 -13.82 3.61 -0.46
CA VAL A 29 -14.59 3.15 -1.64
C VAL A 29 -15.46 1.94 -1.28
N ASN A 30 -14.88 0.95 -0.58
CA ASN A 30 -15.62 -0.25 -0.18
C ASN A 30 -16.72 0.05 0.85
N GLN A 31 -16.46 0.94 1.80
CA GLN A 31 -17.47 1.39 2.76
C GLN A 31 -18.64 2.09 2.06
N GLN A 32 -18.37 2.96 1.09
CA GLN A 32 -19.41 3.63 0.32
C GLN A 32 -20.22 2.67 -0.55
N LYS A 33 -19.57 1.66 -1.16
CA LYS A 33 -20.29 0.59 -1.87
C LYS A 33 -21.20 -0.19 -0.93
N ALA A 34 -20.70 -0.62 0.22
CA ALA A 34 -21.48 -1.34 1.20
C ALA A 34 -22.66 -0.51 1.73
N PHE A 35 -22.46 0.80 1.93
CA PHE A 35 -23.52 1.71 2.32
C PHE A 35 -24.59 1.86 1.23
N LYS A 36 -24.19 1.98 -0.04
CA LYS A 36 -25.13 1.98 -1.16
C LYS A 36 -25.95 0.68 -1.21
N ASP A 37 -25.31 -0.47 -1.02
CA ASP A 37 -25.98 -1.76 -1.02
C ASP A 37 -27.01 -1.87 0.13
N GLN A 38 -26.71 -1.29 1.30
CA GLN A 38 -27.67 -1.17 2.40
C GLN A 38 -28.86 -0.29 2.03
N VAL A 39 -28.63 0.87 1.39
CA VAL A 39 -29.71 1.76 0.95
C VAL A 39 -30.63 1.08 -0.07
N LEU A 40 -30.05 0.31 -0.99
CA LEU A 40 -30.81 -0.48 -1.97
C LEU A 40 -31.58 -1.62 -1.31
N ALA A 41 -30.99 -2.29 -0.31
CA ALA A 41 -31.69 -3.31 0.47
C ALA A 41 -32.90 -2.71 1.21
N TYR A 42 -32.73 -1.55 1.86
CA TYR A 42 -33.84 -0.84 2.50
C TYR A 42 -34.93 -0.46 1.49
N ALA A 43 -34.58 0.05 0.30
CA ALA A 43 -35.56 0.36 -0.73
C ALA A 43 -36.38 -0.88 -1.15
N LYS A 44 -35.74 -2.04 -1.23
CA LYS A 44 -36.38 -3.32 -1.55
C LYS A 44 -37.28 -3.83 -0.42
N ASP A 45 -36.90 -3.59 0.83
CA ASP A 45 -37.74 -3.94 1.99
C ASP A 45 -39.02 -3.10 2.00
N TYR A 46 -38.93 -1.80 1.66
CA TYR A 46 -40.11 -0.93 1.49
C TYR A 46 -41.02 -1.41 0.36
N GLU A 47 -40.45 -1.80 -0.78
CA GLU A 47 -41.22 -2.39 -1.87
C GLU A 47 -41.98 -3.65 -1.42
N SER A 48 -41.31 -4.53 -0.67
CA SER A 48 -41.91 -5.76 -0.15
C SER A 48 -43.05 -5.47 0.84
N GLN A 49 -42.87 -4.48 1.73
CA GLN A 49 -43.91 -4.03 2.67
C GLN A 49 -45.10 -3.39 1.95
N MET A 50 -44.86 -2.60 0.89
CA MET A 50 -45.94 -2.04 0.07
C MET A 50 -46.76 -3.12 -0.64
N LEU A 51 -46.10 -4.13 -1.22
CA LEU A 51 -46.79 -5.25 -1.89
C LEU A 51 -47.61 -6.09 -0.90
N ALA A 52 -47.11 -6.27 0.32
CA ALA A 52 -47.85 -6.94 1.39
C ALA A 52 -49.05 -6.10 1.86
N GLY A 53 -48.85 -4.79 2.08
CA GLY A 53 -49.91 -3.87 2.50
C GLY A 53 -51.01 -3.70 1.45
N ALA A 54 -50.65 -3.66 0.16
CA ALA A 54 -51.60 -3.63 -0.95
C ALA A 54 -52.51 -4.88 -0.97
N LYS A 55 -51.97 -6.05 -0.64
CA LYS A 55 -52.75 -7.31 -0.52
C LYS A 55 -53.59 -7.36 0.75
N GLY A 56 -53.15 -6.70 1.82
CA GLY A 56 -53.80 -6.68 3.14
C GLY A 56 -54.85 -5.57 3.33
N GLY A 57 -55.16 -4.77 2.30
CA GLY A 57 -56.14 -3.69 2.39
C GLY A 57 -55.64 -2.42 3.09
N SER A 58 -54.32 -2.19 3.12
CA SER A 58 -53.75 -0.94 3.65
C SER A 58 -54.21 0.29 2.86
N SER A 59 -54.26 1.44 3.54
CA SER A 59 -54.65 2.72 2.93
C SER A 59 -53.76 3.07 1.73
N VAL A 60 -54.38 3.57 0.66
CA VAL A 60 -53.69 4.06 -0.54
C VAL A 60 -52.66 5.15 -0.19
N ALA A 61 -52.95 6.00 0.81
CA ALA A 61 -52.04 7.04 1.26
C ALA A 61 -50.72 6.45 1.82
N PHE A 62 -50.80 5.38 2.61
CA PHE A 62 -49.62 4.70 3.13
C PHE A 62 -48.75 4.11 2.01
N ILE A 63 -49.38 3.53 0.98
CA ILE A 63 -48.68 2.97 -0.18
C ILE A 63 -47.98 4.09 -0.98
N GLN A 64 -48.63 5.24 -1.14
CA GLN A 64 -48.05 6.40 -1.83
C GLN A 64 -46.85 6.98 -1.08
N ASP A 65 -46.96 7.16 0.24
CA ASP A 65 -45.87 7.67 1.08
C ASP A 65 -44.67 6.72 1.08
N ALA A 66 -44.93 5.41 1.21
CA ALA A 66 -43.90 4.38 1.15
C ALA A 66 -43.21 4.36 -0.23
N ASN A 67 -43.94 4.54 -1.33
CA ASN A 67 -43.33 4.62 -2.66
C ASN A 67 -42.46 5.88 -2.81
N ALA A 68 -42.95 7.03 -2.35
CA ALA A 68 -42.20 8.28 -2.41
C ALA A 68 -40.90 8.20 -1.60
N PHE A 69 -40.92 7.52 -0.45
CA PHE A 69 -39.70 7.26 0.33
C PHE A 69 -38.75 6.32 -0.40
N ARG A 70 -39.25 5.22 -0.98
CA ARG A 70 -38.47 4.28 -1.80
C ARG A 70 -37.78 4.99 -2.97
N GLU A 71 -38.49 5.86 -3.68
CA GLU A 71 -37.93 6.63 -4.79
C GLU A 71 -36.80 7.56 -4.33
N LYS A 72 -36.92 8.21 -3.17
CA LYS A 72 -35.83 9.00 -2.57
C LYS A 72 -34.60 8.15 -2.24
N LEU A 73 -34.80 6.93 -1.71
CA LEU A 73 -33.69 6.01 -1.44
C LEU A 73 -32.97 5.59 -2.74
N LEU A 74 -33.73 5.28 -3.80
CA LEU A 74 -33.16 4.96 -5.10
C LEU A 74 -32.41 6.14 -5.71
N HIS A 75 -32.95 7.35 -5.60
CA HIS A 75 -32.27 8.56 -6.08
C HIS A 75 -30.96 8.79 -5.33
N SER A 76 -30.98 8.65 -4.00
CA SER A 76 -29.78 8.75 -3.18
C SER A 76 -28.73 7.69 -3.55
N ALA A 77 -29.15 6.45 -3.85
CA ALA A 77 -28.23 5.41 -4.32
C ALA A 77 -27.59 5.75 -5.68
N ILE A 78 -28.31 6.41 -6.58
CA ILE A 78 -27.78 6.90 -7.86
C ILE A 78 -26.76 8.02 -7.64
N GLU A 79 -27.02 8.95 -6.72
CA GLU A 79 -26.06 10.00 -6.37
C GLU A 79 -24.77 9.41 -5.74
N MET A 80 -24.92 8.37 -4.92
CA MET A 80 -23.79 7.63 -4.35
C MET A 80 -22.91 6.98 -5.44
N ASP A 81 -23.47 6.57 -6.58
CA ASP A 81 -22.66 6.03 -7.68
C ASP A 81 -21.68 7.06 -8.24
N GLY A 82 -22.09 8.33 -8.36
CA GLY A 82 -21.18 9.41 -8.76
C GLY A 82 -20.04 9.61 -7.75
N GLN A 83 -20.36 9.56 -6.46
CA GLN A 83 -19.36 9.67 -5.39
C GLN A 83 -18.40 8.47 -5.38
N ILE A 84 -18.92 7.24 -5.52
CA ILE A 84 -18.13 6.01 -5.59
C ILE A 84 -17.19 6.06 -6.80
N GLN A 85 -17.64 6.53 -7.96
CA GLN A 85 -16.78 6.68 -9.14
C GLN A 85 -15.65 7.68 -8.89
N GLY A 86 -15.96 8.82 -8.28
CA GLY A 86 -14.95 9.82 -7.90
C GLY A 86 -13.90 9.25 -6.94
N LEU A 87 -14.35 8.56 -5.88
CA LEU A 87 -13.48 7.91 -4.90
C LEU A 87 -12.67 6.77 -5.53
N ALA A 88 -13.25 6.01 -6.46
CA ALA A 88 -12.56 4.93 -7.15
C ALA A 88 -11.40 5.45 -8.01
N ARG A 89 -11.60 6.56 -8.75
CA ARG A 89 -10.54 7.22 -9.51
C ARG A 89 -9.42 7.73 -8.59
N ALA A 90 -9.80 8.41 -7.49
CA ALA A 90 -8.84 8.86 -6.49
C ALA A 90 -8.07 7.68 -5.84
N SER A 91 -8.74 6.54 -5.62
CA SER A 91 -8.11 5.30 -5.14
C SER A 91 -7.09 4.75 -6.13
N GLU A 92 -7.37 4.82 -7.43
CA GLU A 92 -6.47 4.36 -8.47
C GLU A 92 -5.20 5.24 -8.54
N ASP A 93 -5.37 6.56 -8.50
CA ASP A 93 -4.25 7.51 -8.54
C ASP A 93 -3.36 7.43 -7.30
N THR A 94 -3.98 7.25 -6.13
CA THR A 94 -3.23 7.02 -4.88
C THR A 94 -2.49 5.68 -4.90
N LEU A 95 -3.08 4.63 -5.48
CA LEU A 95 -2.41 3.33 -5.66
C LEU A 95 -1.23 3.43 -6.64
N LYS A 96 -1.37 4.16 -7.76
CA LYS A 96 -0.26 4.44 -8.70
C LYS A 96 0.89 5.12 -7.99
N THR A 97 0.59 6.12 -7.15
CA THR A 97 1.60 6.84 -6.36
C THR A 97 2.31 5.93 -5.37
N ALA A 98 1.56 5.07 -4.66
CA ALA A 98 2.14 4.09 -3.75
C ALA A 98 3.03 3.06 -4.48
N THR A 99 2.61 2.64 -5.67
CA THR A 99 3.37 1.71 -6.52
C THR A 99 4.69 2.34 -6.98
N MET A 100 4.68 3.61 -7.39
CA MET A 100 5.91 4.34 -7.71
C MET A 100 6.85 4.45 -6.51
N ALA A 101 6.32 4.74 -5.32
CA ALA A 101 7.13 4.78 -4.09
C ALA A 101 7.79 3.42 -3.81
N ARG A 102 7.04 2.33 -3.92
CA ARG A 102 7.55 0.96 -3.78
C ARG A 102 8.65 0.62 -4.79
N MET A 103 8.49 1.04 -6.04
CA MET A 103 9.51 0.83 -7.07
C MET A 103 10.81 1.58 -6.74
N ARG A 104 10.71 2.81 -6.22
CA ARG A 104 11.87 3.60 -5.77
C ARG A 104 12.58 2.92 -4.59
N THR A 105 11.84 2.45 -3.58
CA THR A 105 12.41 1.70 -2.45
C THR A 105 13.12 0.44 -2.93
N ARG A 106 12.52 -0.32 -3.86
CA ARG A 106 13.14 -1.53 -4.41
C ARG A 106 14.44 -1.22 -5.16
N GLY A 107 14.48 -0.11 -5.91
CA GLY A 107 15.69 0.38 -6.56
C GLY A 107 16.80 0.70 -5.56
N LEU A 108 16.48 1.48 -4.52
CA LEU A 108 17.42 1.86 -3.46
C LEU A 108 17.90 0.64 -2.66
N SER A 109 17.02 -0.32 -2.38
CA SER A 109 17.39 -1.56 -1.67
C SER A 109 18.49 -2.32 -2.43
N LYS A 110 18.34 -2.47 -3.75
CA LYS A 110 19.35 -3.13 -4.59
C LYS A 110 20.69 -2.40 -4.57
N LEU A 111 20.67 -1.06 -4.53
CA LEU A 111 21.89 -0.25 -4.44
C LEU A 111 22.58 -0.42 -3.09
N VAL A 112 21.83 -0.42 -1.99
CA VAL A 112 22.37 -0.70 -0.65
C VAL A 112 22.98 -2.10 -0.59
N ASP A 113 22.28 -3.12 -1.11
CA ASP A 113 22.79 -4.49 -1.13
C ASP A 113 24.09 -4.61 -1.95
N LYS A 114 24.16 -3.94 -3.10
CA LYS A 114 25.37 -3.90 -3.93
C LYS A 114 26.52 -3.24 -3.18
N MET A 115 26.27 -2.11 -2.53
CA MET A 115 27.26 -1.39 -1.74
C MET A 115 27.79 -2.24 -0.58
N HIS A 116 26.93 -2.95 0.15
CA HIS A 116 27.35 -3.87 1.22
C HIS A 116 28.19 -5.02 0.68
N ARG A 117 27.85 -5.59 -0.48
CA ARG A 117 28.67 -6.62 -1.14
C ARG A 117 30.05 -6.10 -1.54
N GLU A 118 30.13 -4.89 -2.08
CA GLU A 118 31.40 -4.26 -2.45
C GLU A 118 32.26 -3.95 -1.22
N ALA A 119 31.67 -3.45 -0.14
CA ALA A 119 32.36 -3.21 1.11
C ALA A 119 32.95 -4.51 1.69
N LYS A 120 32.16 -5.60 1.73
CA LYS A 120 32.63 -6.93 2.16
C LYS A 120 33.78 -7.45 1.28
N ARG A 121 33.69 -7.28 -0.03
CA ARG A 121 34.78 -7.68 -0.96
C ARG A 121 36.05 -6.88 -0.73
N LYS A 122 35.95 -5.57 -0.50
CA LYS A 122 37.11 -4.71 -0.18
C LYS A 122 37.75 -5.11 1.14
N GLN A 123 36.94 -5.38 2.16
CA GLN A 123 37.41 -5.85 3.46
C GLN A 123 38.15 -7.19 3.34
N ALA A 124 37.56 -8.19 2.67
CA ALA A 124 38.21 -9.48 2.46
C ALA A 124 39.54 -9.37 1.68
N LYS A 125 39.63 -8.47 0.69
CA LYS A 125 40.88 -8.19 -0.02
C LYS A 125 41.93 -7.53 0.89
N ALA A 126 41.53 -6.60 1.74
CA ALA A 126 42.43 -5.95 2.68
C ALA A 126 42.96 -6.95 3.74
N GLU A 127 42.11 -7.84 4.25
CA GLU A 127 42.49 -8.92 5.16
C GLU A 127 43.49 -9.90 4.51
N LEU A 128 43.27 -10.25 3.23
CA LEU A 128 44.21 -11.09 2.48
C LEU A 128 45.57 -10.41 2.28
N SER A 129 45.58 -9.14 1.86
CA SER A 129 46.81 -8.36 1.71
C SER A 129 47.58 -8.27 3.03
N GLN A 130 46.89 -8.00 4.14
CA GLN A 130 47.51 -7.99 5.46
C GLN A 130 48.08 -9.35 5.85
N PHE A 131 47.42 -10.46 5.48
CA PHE A 131 47.94 -11.79 5.72
C PHE A 131 49.22 -12.06 4.91
N GLU A 132 49.24 -11.70 3.63
CA GLU A 132 50.40 -11.83 2.73
C GLU A 132 51.58 -10.98 3.20
N ASP A 133 51.34 -9.75 3.63
CA ASP A 133 52.36 -8.85 4.19
C ASP A 133 52.95 -9.43 5.49
N ASN A 134 52.10 -9.89 6.40
CA ASN A 134 52.54 -10.53 7.64
C ASN A 134 53.32 -11.83 7.39
N PHE A 135 52.91 -12.62 6.40
CA PHE A 135 53.59 -13.85 6.02
C PHE A 135 54.98 -13.54 5.43
N SER A 136 55.06 -12.55 4.53
CA SER A 136 56.31 -12.10 3.92
C SER A 136 57.28 -11.51 4.94
N ALA A 137 56.79 -10.72 5.91
CA ALA A 137 57.58 -10.20 7.01
C ALA A 137 58.17 -11.30 7.91
N ARG A 138 57.43 -12.40 8.13
CA ARG A 138 57.93 -13.56 8.90
C ARG A 138 58.98 -14.34 8.13
N LEU A 139 58.84 -14.45 6.81
CA LEU A 139 59.84 -15.09 5.94
C LEU A 139 61.13 -14.28 5.87
N SER A 140 61.05 -12.95 5.72
CA SER A 140 62.24 -12.08 5.68
C SER A 140 62.99 -12.07 7.02
N TYR A 141 62.29 -12.07 8.15
CA TYR A 141 62.92 -12.18 9.47
C TYR A 141 63.70 -13.49 9.65
N LYS A 142 63.18 -14.62 9.14
CA LYS A 142 63.88 -15.92 9.16
C LYS A 142 65.02 -16.03 8.14
N SER A 143 65.04 -15.18 7.11
CA SER A 143 66.13 -15.15 6.12
C SER A 143 67.32 -14.30 6.59
N GLY A 144 67.13 -13.34 7.50
CA GLY A 144 68.18 -12.44 7.99
C GLY A 144 69.04 -12.99 9.13
N THR A 145 68.73 -14.19 9.66
CA THR A 145 69.46 -14.82 10.78
C THR A 145 70.44 -15.91 10.32
N LYS A 146 70.76 -15.98 9.02
CA LYS A 146 71.67 -17.01 8.48
C LYS A 146 73.09 -16.58 8.16
N ASP A 147 73.43 -15.29 8.24
CA ASP A 147 74.80 -14.80 8.01
C ASP A 147 75.22 -13.77 9.08
N ALA A 148 75.40 -14.22 10.32
CA ALA A 148 76.08 -13.48 11.39
C ALA A 148 76.99 -14.43 12.18
#